data_AF-A0A534M4S4-F1
#
_entry.id   AF-A0A534M4S4-F1
#
_cell.length_a   1.000
_cell.length_b   1.000
_cell.length_c   1.000
_cell.angle_alpha   90.00
_cell.angle_beta   90.00
_cell.angle_gamma   90.00
#
_symmetry.space_group_name_H-M   'P 1'
#
loop_
_entity.id
_entity.type
_entity.pdbx_description
1 polymer ?
#
loop_
_entity_poly.entity_id
_entity_poly.type
_entity_poly.pdbx_seq_one_letter_code
_entity_poly.pdbx_strand_id
1 'polypeptide(L)'
;MALRRGLRNWLLAKDSDPSVRLRVLRDLLDRPADDPEVVRAQREIGRKGWAAQILRGQHPSGQWVNPGSSAFELYRPKYVATNWRLLVLSDLGLTKKTPRVAKAARLFLDRFSRSGDLGGRASEVC
;
A
#
# COMPACT_ATOMS: atom_id res chain seq x y z
N MET A 1 2.30 5.38 25.31
CA MET A 1 3.38 6.41 25.36
C MET A 1 2.74 7.79 25.15
N ALA A 2 3.08 8.82 25.94
CA ALA A 2 2.39 10.11 25.84
C ALA A 2 2.98 11.00 24.72
N LEU A 3 2.30 11.05 23.56
CA LEU A 3 2.60 11.98 22.47
C LEU A 3 2.37 13.44 22.90
N ARG A 4 3.39 14.30 22.73
CA ARG A 4 3.28 15.76 22.96
C ARG A 4 2.09 16.33 22.18
N ARG A 5 1.28 17.19 22.82
CA ARG A 5 0.03 17.73 22.26
C ARG A 5 0.23 18.38 20.88
N GLY A 6 1.23 19.24 20.72
CA GLY A 6 1.50 19.89 19.43
C GLY A 6 1.83 18.89 18.32
N LEU A 7 2.64 17.88 18.62
CA LEU A 7 2.99 16.82 17.66
C LEU A 7 1.78 15.96 17.31
N ARG A 8 0.94 15.59 18.30
CA ARG A 8 -0.30 14.87 18.06
C ARG A 8 -1.24 15.65 17.14
N ASN A 9 -1.42 16.94 17.40
CA ASN A 9 -2.28 17.80 16.59
C ASN A 9 -1.77 17.91 15.16
N TRP A 10 -0.45 18.02 14.96
CA TRP A 10 0.16 18.06 13.64
C TRP A 10 0.01 16.73 12.89
N LEU A 11 0.20 15.59 13.55
CA LEU A 11 0.07 14.26 12.94
C LEU A 11 -1.38 13.88 12.61
N LEU A 12 -2.35 14.41 13.37
CA LEU A 12 -3.77 14.13 13.20
C LEU A 12 -4.52 15.25 12.44
N ALA A 13 -3.79 16.25 11.94
CA ALA A 13 -4.39 17.37 11.23
C ALA A 13 -5.14 16.91 9.98
N LYS A 14 -6.09 17.71 9.53
CA LYS A 14 -6.99 17.36 8.41
C LYS A 14 -6.25 17.18 7.08
N ASP A 15 -5.12 17.86 6.93
CA ASP A 15 -4.22 17.84 5.77
C ASP A 15 -3.14 16.75 5.87
N SER A 16 -2.96 16.10 7.03
CA SER A 16 -2.07 14.95 7.16
C SER A 16 -2.54 13.78 6.31
N ASP A 17 -1.59 12.98 5.80
CA ASP A 17 -1.92 11.80 5.01
C ASP A 17 -2.79 10.82 5.82
N PRO A 18 -3.86 10.25 5.23
CA PRO A 18 -4.72 9.30 5.94
C PRO A 18 -3.99 8.09 6.53
N SER A 19 -2.91 7.63 5.90
CA SER A 19 -2.10 6.51 6.41
C SER A 19 -1.37 6.89 7.70
N VAL A 20 -0.83 8.11 7.78
CA VAL A 20 -0.19 8.63 8.99
C VAL A 20 -1.22 8.74 10.11
N ARG A 21 -2.38 9.36 9.83
CA ARG A 21 -3.46 9.50 10.81
C ARG A 21 -3.90 8.14 11.36
N LEU A 22 -4.08 7.16 10.48
CA LEU A 22 -4.44 5.79 10.87
C LEU A 22 -3.39 5.17 11.80
N ARG A 23 -2.11 5.24 11.43
CA ARG A 23 -0.99 4.67 12.22
C ARG A 23 -0.88 5.35 13.58
N VAL A 24 -1.04 6.67 13.64
CA VAL A 24 -1.01 7.38 14.94
C VAL A 24 -2.17 6.99 15.83
N LEU A 25 -3.40 6.96 15.29
CA LEU A 25 -4.58 6.56 16.06
C LEU A 25 -4.46 5.13 16.58
N ARG A 26 -4.08 4.19 15.72
CA ARG A 26 -4.04 2.76 16.04
C ARG A 26 -2.80 2.36 16.83
N ASP A 27 -1.60 2.74 16.36
CA ASP A 27 -0.33 2.19 16.84
C ASP A 27 0.29 3.02 17.98
N LEU A 28 -0.04 4.32 18.08
CA LEU A 28 0.54 5.21 19.09
C LEU A 28 -0.44 5.65 20.18
N LEU A 29 -1.74 5.70 19.84
CA LEU A 29 -2.82 6.08 20.75
C LEU A 29 -3.72 4.91 21.13
N ASP A 30 -3.41 3.70 20.65
CA ASP A 30 -4.09 2.44 20.98
C ASP A 30 -5.61 2.51 20.79
N ARG A 31 -6.09 3.28 19.79
CA ARG A 31 -7.52 3.40 19.49
C ARG A 31 -8.04 2.10 18.89
N PRO A 32 -9.23 1.64 19.30
CA PRO A 32 -9.79 0.39 18.80
C PRO A 32 -10.16 0.52 17.32
N ALA A 33 -10.26 -0.62 16.63
CA ALA A 33 -10.46 -0.67 15.19
C ALA A 33 -11.82 -0.12 14.72
N ASP A 34 -12.80 -0.07 15.61
CA ASP A 34 -14.14 0.47 15.41
C ASP A 34 -14.26 1.96 15.81
N ASP A 35 -13.20 2.57 16.32
CA ASP A 35 -13.16 4.01 16.59
C ASP A 35 -13.50 4.80 15.30
N PRO A 36 -14.44 5.75 15.36
CA PRO A 36 -14.87 6.50 14.18
C PRO A 36 -13.74 7.21 13.44
N GLU A 37 -12.72 7.69 14.13
CA GLU A 37 -11.56 8.35 13.51
C GLU A 37 -10.66 7.33 12.80
N VAL A 38 -10.46 6.15 13.39
CA VAL A 38 -9.71 5.04 12.78
C VAL A 38 -10.41 4.55 11.52
N VAL A 39 -11.72 4.28 11.59
CA VAL A 39 -12.54 3.86 10.45
C VAL A 39 -12.52 4.92 9.34
N ARG A 40 -12.63 6.19 9.71
CA ARG A 40 -12.58 7.30 8.75
C ARG A 40 -11.22 7.38 8.07
N ALA A 41 -10.11 7.38 8.82
CA ALA A 41 -8.76 7.41 8.25
C ALA A 41 -8.55 6.23 7.29
N GLN A 42 -8.92 5.01 7.71
CA GLN A 42 -8.83 3.81 6.88
C GLN A 42 -9.63 3.91 5.57
N ARG A 43 -10.83 4.50 5.60
CA ARG A 43 -11.66 4.72 4.40
C ARG A 43 -11.09 5.80 3.48
N GLU A 44 -10.35 6.76 4.01
CA GLU A 44 -9.72 7.82 3.21
C GLU A 44 -8.46 7.33 2.49
N ILE A 45 -7.77 6.30 3.01
CA ILE A 45 -6.61 5.68 2.35
C ILE A 45 -7.04 5.11 0.98
N GLY A 46 -6.25 5.45 -0.04
CA GLY A 46 -6.52 5.08 -1.44
C GLY A 46 -7.47 6.01 -2.17
N ARG A 47 -8.17 6.92 -1.46
CA ARG A 47 -8.97 8.02 -2.05
C ARG A 47 -8.26 9.36 -1.98
N LYS A 48 -7.47 9.58 -0.92
CA LYS A 48 -6.66 10.78 -0.70
C LYS A 48 -5.20 10.40 -0.41
N GLY A 49 -4.32 11.39 -0.46
CA GLY A 49 -2.92 11.23 -0.07
C GLY A 49 -2.08 10.37 -1.02
N TRP A 50 -0.99 9.83 -0.50
CA TRP A 50 0.04 9.11 -1.26
C TRP A 50 -0.48 7.81 -1.87
N ALA A 51 -1.30 7.05 -1.13
CA ALA A 51 -1.88 5.82 -1.64
C ALA A 51 -2.77 6.09 -2.86
N ALA A 52 -3.56 7.17 -2.83
CA ALA A 52 -4.38 7.58 -3.96
C ALA A 52 -3.54 8.04 -5.16
N GLN A 53 -2.45 8.76 -4.93
CA GLN A 53 -1.49 9.16 -5.97
C GLN A 53 -0.89 7.94 -6.67
N ILE A 54 -0.42 6.95 -5.91
CA ILE A 54 0.13 5.71 -6.46
C ILE A 54 -0.94 4.97 -7.26
N LEU A 55 -2.13 4.79 -6.68
CA LEU A 55 -3.23 4.10 -7.36
C LEU A 55 -3.59 4.79 -8.68
N ARG A 56 -3.61 6.12 -8.78
CA ARG A 56 -3.92 6.81 -10.05
C ARG A 56 -3.01 6.41 -11.21
N GLY A 57 -1.76 6.04 -10.96
CA GLY A 57 -0.82 5.59 -11.99
C GLY A 57 -0.96 4.12 -12.40
N GLN A 58 -1.89 3.36 -11.82
CA GLN A 58 -2.05 1.94 -12.15
C GLN A 58 -2.73 1.76 -13.51
N HIS A 59 -2.14 0.92 -14.37
CA HIS A 59 -2.74 0.53 -15.64
C HIS A 59 -4.03 -0.27 -15.44
N PRO A 60 -4.96 -0.26 -16.41
CA PRO A 60 -6.20 -1.03 -16.35
C PRO A 60 -5.99 -2.51 -16.06
N SER A 61 -4.90 -3.10 -16.54
CA SER A 61 -4.52 -4.50 -16.32
C SER A 61 -3.96 -4.79 -14.92
N GLY A 62 -3.66 -3.77 -14.11
CA GLY A 62 -3.36 -3.91 -12.68
C GLY A 62 -1.91 -3.65 -12.26
N GLN A 63 -1.01 -3.42 -13.21
CA GLN A 63 0.40 -3.15 -12.97
C GLN A 63 0.75 -1.64 -13.04
N TRP A 64 2.00 -1.31 -12.76
CA TRP A 64 2.59 0.03 -12.95
C TRP A 64 3.82 -0.05 -13.86
N VAL A 65 4.11 1.07 -14.53
CA VAL A 65 5.32 1.32 -15.37
C VAL A 65 5.40 0.49 -16.64
N ASN A 66 5.41 -0.84 -16.52
CA ASN A 66 5.58 -1.76 -17.64
C ASN A 66 4.27 -2.44 -18.03
N PRO A 67 4.21 -3.15 -19.17
CA PRO A 67 3.06 -3.97 -19.55
C PRO A 67 2.72 -5.07 -18.54
N GLY A 68 3.70 -5.55 -17.78
CA GLY A 68 3.50 -6.62 -16.79
C GLY A 68 3.26 -7.98 -17.44
N SER A 69 3.83 -8.17 -18.63
CA SER A 69 3.74 -9.41 -19.41
C SER A 69 4.61 -10.53 -18.82
N SER A 70 5.64 -10.16 -18.05
CA SER A 70 6.59 -11.07 -17.40
C SER A 70 6.81 -10.74 -15.93
N ALA A 71 7.36 -11.69 -15.17
CA ALA A 71 7.78 -11.48 -13.78
C ALA A 71 8.81 -10.35 -13.67
N PHE A 72 9.79 -10.32 -14.59
CA PHE A 72 10.83 -9.29 -14.63
C PHE A 72 10.24 -7.87 -14.74
N GLU A 73 9.25 -7.67 -15.62
CA GLU A 73 8.59 -6.37 -15.82
C GLU A 73 7.80 -5.90 -14.59
N LEU A 74 7.31 -6.83 -13.75
CA LEU A 74 6.59 -6.49 -12.54
C LEU A 74 7.52 -6.14 -11.36
N TYR A 75 8.81 -6.50 -11.46
CA TYR A 75 9.81 -6.23 -10.41
C TYR A 75 10.81 -5.13 -10.78
N ARG A 76 11.19 -4.99 -12.06
CA ARG A 76 12.10 -3.95 -12.57
C ARG A 76 11.32 -2.89 -13.39
N PRO A 77 11.79 -1.63 -13.48
CA PRO A 77 12.92 -1.08 -12.74
C PRO A 77 12.63 -1.00 -11.23
N LYS A 78 13.70 -1.11 -10.41
CA LYS A 78 13.56 -1.13 -8.95
C LYS A 78 12.88 0.14 -8.45
N TYR A 79 12.20 0.04 -7.32
CA TYR A 79 11.51 1.11 -6.57
C TYR A 79 10.24 1.70 -7.22
N VAL A 80 10.02 1.52 -8.51
CA VAL A 80 8.86 2.12 -9.21
C VAL A 80 7.93 1.10 -9.84
N ALA A 81 8.42 -0.09 -10.17
CA ALA A 81 7.62 -1.18 -10.74
C ALA A 81 6.59 -1.72 -9.74
N THR A 82 5.69 -2.58 -10.24
CA THR A 82 4.52 -3.09 -9.53
C THR A 82 4.82 -3.65 -8.14
N ASN A 83 5.87 -4.46 -7.98
CA ASN A 83 6.26 -5.00 -6.68
C ASN A 83 6.46 -3.90 -5.63
N TRP A 84 7.23 -2.88 -5.99
CA TRP A 84 7.58 -1.78 -5.09
C TRP A 84 6.38 -0.91 -4.74
N ARG A 85 5.48 -0.69 -5.71
CA ARG A 85 4.21 -0.01 -5.45
C ARG A 85 3.32 -0.84 -4.51
N LEU A 86 3.28 -2.16 -4.65
CA LEU A 86 2.53 -3.04 -3.76
C LEU A 86 3.06 -2.98 -2.32
N LEU A 87 4.38 -3.01 -2.12
CA LEU A 87 5.00 -2.85 -0.80
C LEU A 87 4.59 -1.53 -0.15
N VAL A 88 4.77 -0.41 -0.85
CA VAL A 88 4.39 0.91 -0.33
C VAL A 88 2.89 1.00 -0.04
N LEU A 89 2.03 0.48 -0.91
CA LEU A 89 0.58 0.48 -0.67
C LEU A 89 0.20 -0.36 0.56
N SER A 90 0.91 -1.45 0.83
CA SER A 90 0.75 -2.26 2.04
C SER A 90 1.14 -1.46 3.29
N ASP A 91 2.29 -0.78 3.27
CA ASP A 91 2.74 0.05 4.40
C ASP A 91 1.77 1.19 4.71
N LEU A 92 1.23 1.81 3.66
CA LEU A 92 0.21 2.84 3.74
C LEU A 92 -1.16 2.33 4.23
N GLY A 93 -1.33 1.02 4.43
CA GLY A 93 -2.52 0.43 5.04
C GLY A 93 -3.60 -0.03 4.06
N LEU A 94 -3.28 -0.19 2.78
CA LEU A 94 -4.18 -0.89 1.85
C LEU A 94 -4.03 -2.40 1.95
N THR A 95 -5.13 -3.10 1.68
CA THR A 95 -5.17 -4.56 1.67
C THR A 95 -5.88 -5.05 0.41
N LYS A 96 -6.00 -6.38 0.26
CA LYS A 96 -6.82 -7.00 -0.80
C LYS A 96 -8.30 -6.57 -0.81
N LYS A 97 -8.80 -5.91 0.25
CA LYS A 97 -10.14 -5.30 0.26
C LYS A 97 -10.27 -4.17 -0.78
N THR A 98 -9.15 -3.59 -1.23
CA THR A 98 -9.12 -2.64 -2.34
C THR A 98 -8.98 -3.41 -3.66
N PRO A 99 -9.99 -3.39 -4.56
CA PRO A 99 -9.98 -4.23 -5.77
C PRO A 99 -8.77 -4.01 -6.67
N ARG A 100 -8.28 -2.77 -6.76
CA ARG A 100 -7.07 -2.38 -7.49
C ARG A 100 -5.82 -3.09 -6.97
N VAL A 101 -5.68 -3.17 -5.65
CA VAL A 101 -4.57 -3.86 -4.98
C VAL A 101 -4.70 -5.37 -5.14
N ALA A 102 -5.91 -5.92 -5.00
CA ALA A 102 -6.16 -7.34 -5.24
C ALA A 102 -5.80 -7.77 -6.66
N LYS A 103 -6.15 -6.95 -7.67
CA LYS A 103 -5.80 -7.19 -9.08
C LYS A 103 -4.29 -7.22 -9.30
N ALA A 104 -3.58 -6.21 -8.78
CA ALA A 104 -2.12 -6.13 -8.85
C ALA A 104 -1.44 -7.32 -8.15
N ALA A 105 -1.89 -7.66 -6.94
CA ALA A 105 -1.34 -8.77 -6.17
C ALA A 105 -1.56 -10.11 -6.89
N ARG A 106 -2.75 -10.33 -7.46
CA ARG A 106 -3.02 -11.52 -8.27
C ARG A 106 -2.11 -11.58 -9.50
N LEU A 107 -2.01 -10.49 -10.25
CA LEU A 107 -1.12 -10.42 -11.41
C LEU A 107 0.33 -10.74 -11.01
N PHE A 108 0.81 -10.19 -9.89
CA PHE A 108 2.14 -10.48 -9.38
C PHE A 108 2.32 -11.96 -9.04
N LEU A 109 1.41 -12.53 -8.26
CA LEU A 109 1.43 -13.95 -7.89
C LEU A 109 1.39 -14.85 -9.13
N ASP A 110 0.47 -14.63 -10.06
CA ASP A 110 0.33 -15.43 -11.29
C ASP A 110 1.62 -15.45 -12.14
N ARG A 111 2.46 -14.42 -12.05
CA ARG A 111 3.74 -14.35 -12.79
C ARG A 111 4.91 -14.93 -11.99
N PHE A 112 4.89 -14.82 -10.66
CA PHE A 112 5.99 -15.25 -9.79
C PHE A 112 5.82 -16.65 -9.20
N SER A 113 4.60 -17.17 -9.04
CA SER A 113 4.32 -18.41 -8.31
C SER A 113 4.35 -19.70 -9.14
N ARG A 114 5.09 -19.71 -10.26
CA ARG A 114 5.07 -20.82 -11.24
C ARG A 114 5.67 -22.13 -10.71
N SER A 115 6.58 -22.05 -9.75
CA SER A 115 7.30 -23.19 -9.16
C SER A 115 6.86 -23.53 -7.73
N GLY A 116 5.80 -22.89 -7.23
CA GLY A 116 5.38 -22.99 -5.82
C GLY A 116 6.19 -22.10 -4.85
N ASP A 117 7.23 -21.44 -5.33
CA ASP A 117 7.95 -20.34 -4.66
C ASP A 117 7.65 -18.99 -5.33
N LEU A 118 8.24 -17.89 -4.85
CA LEU A 118 8.14 -16.58 -5.49
C LEU A 118 9.42 -16.30 -6.32
N GLY A 119 9.37 -16.63 -7.62
CA GLY A 119 10.38 -16.24 -8.61
C GLY A 119 11.55 -17.21 -8.82
N GLY A 120 11.53 -18.40 -8.22
CA GLY A 120 12.57 -19.41 -8.41
C GLY A 120 13.89 -19.14 -7.68
N ARG A 121 14.88 -20.00 -7.92
CA ARG A 121 16.21 -19.98 -7.25
C ARG A 121 17.04 -18.71 -7.46
N ALA A 122 16.77 -17.96 -8.53
CA ALA A 122 17.47 -16.71 -8.85
C ALA A 122 16.61 -15.46 -8.56
N SER A 123 15.53 -15.62 -7.79
CA SER A 123 14.63 -14.52 -7.45
C SER A 123 15.34 -13.48 -6.59
N GLU A 124 15.17 -12.22 -6.96
CA GLU A 124 15.53 -11.07 -6.13
C GLU A 124 14.31 -10.51 -5.37
N VAL A 125 13.16 -11.20 -5.43
CA VAL A 125 11.95 -10.74 -4.75
C VAL A 125 12.15 -10.88 -3.24
N CYS A 126 12.09 -9.74 -2.57
CA CYS A 126 12.06 -9.64 -1.11
C CYS A 126 10.65 -9.90 -0.58
#